data_AF-A0A1G8A8V1-F1
#
_entry.id   AF-A0A1G8A8V1-F1
#
_cell.length_a   1.000
_cell.length_b   1.000
_cell.length_c   1.000
_cell.angle_alpha   90.00
_cell.angle_beta   90.00
_cell.angle_gamma   90.00
#
_symmetry.space_group_name_H-M   'P 1'
#
loop_
_entity.id
_entity.type
_entity.pdbx_description
1 polymer ?
#
loop_
_entity_poly.entity_id
_entity_poly.type
_entity_poly.pdbx_seq_one_letter_code
_entity_poly.pdbx_strand_id
1 'polypeptide(L)'
;MLKDFDQLNNEVQGIMKGYMVWLVVPFSTLISWIYTSLEQVGESTENPFEGSANDVPISQMSRSIEIELREFLGEKDLPIELRAQNNIVM
;
A
#
# COMPACT_ATOMS: atom_id res chain seq x y z
N MET A 1 -1.82 -26.41 9.19
CA MET A 1 -0.43 -26.16 8.72
C MET A 1 0.56 -27.13 9.33
N LEU A 2 0.81 -27.12 10.65
CA LEU A 2 1.88 -27.95 11.23
C LEU A 2 1.63 -29.47 11.07
N LYS A 3 0.40 -29.94 11.29
CA LYS A 3 0.00 -31.34 11.03
C LYS A 3 0.06 -31.71 9.54
N ASP A 4 -0.22 -30.76 8.66
CA ASP A 4 -0.27 -31.00 7.21
C ASP A 4 1.14 -31.12 6.65
N PHE A 5 2.06 -30.25 7.06
CA PHE A 5 3.48 -30.35 6.69
C PHE A 5 4.18 -31.55 7.35
N ASP A 6 3.74 -31.98 8.53
CA ASP A 6 4.19 -33.21 9.17
C ASP A 6 3.65 -34.48 8.46
N GLN A 7 2.43 -34.45 7.93
CA GLN A 7 1.95 -35.53 7.05
C GLN A 7 2.75 -35.60 5.75
N LEU A 8 3.02 -34.44 5.13
CA LEU A 8 3.83 -34.33 3.91
C LEU A 8 5.24 -34.91 4.12
N ASN A 9 5.77 -34.81 5.34
CA ASN A 9 7.06 -35.39 5.74
C ASN A 9 7.15 -36.91 5.56
N ASN A 10 6.01 -37.62 5.65
CA ASN A 10 5.96 -39.06 5.47
C ASN A 10 5.94 -39.48 4.00
N GLU A 11 5.55 -38.57 3.11
CA GLU A 11 5.44 -38.82 1.66
C GLU A 11 6.72 -38.47 0.91
N VAL A 12 7.54 -37.57 1.45
CA VAL A 12 8.79 -37.12 0.82
C VAL A 12 9.98 -38.00 1.21
N GLN A 13 10.79 -38.37 0.21
CA GLN A 13 12.03 -39.13 0.39
C GLN A 13 13.25 -38.28 0.00
N GLY A 14 14.41 -38.55 0.63
CA GLY A 14 15.66 -37.82 0.40
C GLY A 14 15.92 -36.71 1.42
N ILE A 15 16.73 -35.72 1.04
CA ILE A 15 17.26 -34.66 1.93
C ILE A 15 16.19 -33.80 2.62
N MET A 16 14.96 -33.79 2.11
CA MET A 16 13.85 -33.00 2.66
C MET A 16 13.08 -33.74 3.77
N LYS A 17 13.27 -35.06 3.92
CA LYS A 17 12.62 -35.86 4.96
C LYS A 17 13.16 -35.47 6.34
N GLY A 18 12.26 -35.19 7.28
CA GLY A 18 12.53 -34.65 8.62
C GLY A 18 12.54 -33.12 8.69
N TYR A 19 12.65 -32.42 7.56
CA TYR A 19 12.77 -30.95 7.52
C TYR A 19 11.50 -30.23 7.07
N MET A 20 10.48 -30.95 6.59
CA MET A 20 9.27 -30.32 6.04
C MET A 20 8.47 -29.51 7.06
N VAL A 21 8.54 -29.85 8.35
CA VAL A 21 7.93 -29.08 9.43
C VAL A 21 8.47 -27.64 9.49
N TRP A 22 9.71 -27.41 9.08
CA TRP A 22 10.29 -26.07 9.06
C TRP A 22 9.67 -25.14 8.01
N LEU A 23 9.02 -25.69 6.97
CA LEU A 23 8.28 -24.89 5.99
C LEU A 23 7.07 -24.19 6.60
N VAL A 24 6.57 -24.65 7.75
CA VAL A 24 5.51 -23.96 8.49
C VAL A 24 5.88 -22.52 8.79
N VAL A 25 7.15 -22.23 9.11
CA VAL A 25 7.61 -20.89 9.48
C VAL A 25 7.47 -19.89 8.33
N PRO A 26 8.15 -20.06 7.17
CA PRO A 26 8.06 -19.10 6.07
C PRO A 26 6.64 -19.00 5.50
N PHE A 27 5.89 -20.11 5.43
CA PHE A 27 4.50 -20.06 4.93
C PHE A 27 3.57 -19.34 5.91
N SER A 28 3.74 -19.52 7.22
CA SER A 28 2.92 -18.78 8.21
C SER A 28 3.25 -17.30 8.19
N THR A 29 4.53 -16.93 8.07
CA THR A 29 4.96 -15.53 7.92
C THR A 29 4.39 -14.92 6.64
N LEU A 30 4.44 -15.64 5.51
CA LEU A 30 3.89 -15.17 4.24
C LEU A 30 2.39 -14.96 4.31
N ILE A 31 1.64 -15.90 4.90
CA ILE A 31 0.20 -15.75 5.09
C ILE A 31 -0.10 -14.56 6.00
N SER A 32 0.63 -14.41 7.11
CA SER A 32 0.47 -13.26 8.00
C SER A 32 0.73 -11.95 7.26
N TRP A 33 1.79 -11.89 6.45
CA TRP A 33 2.11 -10.70 5.67
C TRP A 33 1.01 -10.36 4.66
N ILE A 34 0.40 -11.35 4.01
CA ILE A 34 -0.74 -11.12 3.10
C ILE A 34 -1.91 -10.47 3.84
N TYR A 35 -2.31 -11.01 4.99
CA TYR A 35 -3.44 -10.47 5.75
C TYR A 35 -3.16 -9.07 6.28
N THR A 36 -1.99 -8.83 6.87
CA THR A 36 -1.60 -7.50 7.34
C THR A 36 -1.50 -6.49 6.19
N SER A 37 -0.99 -6.90 5.02
CA SER A 37 -0.92 -6.01 3.85
C SER A 37 -2.32 -5.66 3.34
N LEU A 38 -3.25 -6.62 3.32
CA LEU A 38 -4.64 -6.36 2.92
C LEU A 38 -5.33 -5.38 3.87
N GLU A 39 -5.10 -5.52 5.18
CA GLU A 39 -5.62 -4.59 6.20
C GLU A 39 -5.09 -3.17 5.98
N GLN A 40 -3.77 -3.02 5.82
CA GLN A 40 -3.14 -1.72 5.60
C GLN A 40 -3.61 -1.02 4.32
N VAL A 41 -3.78 -1.78 3.23
CA VAL A 41 -4.34 -1.25 1.97
C VAL A 41 -5.81 -0.86 2.15
N GLY A 42 -6.57 -1.65 2.92
CA GLY A 42 -7.95 -1.35 3.27
C GLY A 42 -8.09 -0.03 4.01
N GLU A 43 -7.34 0.17 5.09
CA GLU A 43 -7.32 1.42 5.87
C GLU A 43 -6.96 2.64 5.00
N SER A 44 -5.92 2.50 4.16
CA SER A 44 -5.50 3.57 3.25
C SER A 44 -6.57 3.92 2.20
N THR A 45 -7.39 2.95 1.80
CA THR A 45 -8.47 3.15 0.82
C THR A 45 -9.74 3.71 1.47
N GLU A 46 -9.96 3.45 2.76
CA GLU A 46 -11.12 3.96 3.51
C GLU A 46 -11.07 5.48 3.69
N ASN A 47 -9.87 6.04 3.91
CA ASN A 47 -9.67 7.48 4.14
C ASN A 47 -8.68 8.09 3.11
N PRO A 48 -9.08 8.24 1.84
CA PRO A 48 -8.16 8.60 0.74
C PRO A 48 -7.77 10.09 0.71
N PHE A 49 -8.08 10.86 1.76
CA PHE A 49 -7.91 12.32 1.81
C PHE A 49 -7.22 12.79 3.10
N GLU A 50 -6.52 11.91 3.81
CA GLU A 50 -5.78 12.27 5.03
C GLU A 50 -4.44 12.95 4.74
N GLY A 51 -4.01 12.97 3.48
CA GLY A 51 -2.77 13.60 3.04
C GLY A 51 -1.55 12.68 3.17
N SER A 52 -1.77 11.37 3.20
CA SER A 52 -0.71 10.37 3.06
C SER A 52 -0.13 10.39 1.64
N ALA A 53 1.05 9.79 1.47
CA ALA A 53 1.76 9.78 0.20
C ALA A 53 1.01 9.04 -0.94
N ASN A 54 0.10 8.12 -0.58
CA ASN A 54 -0.70 7.36 -1.53
C ASN A 54 -2.14 7.89 -1.65
N ASP A 55 -2.45 8.97 -0.94
CA ASP A 55 -3.78 9.57 -0.93
C ASP A 55 -4.01 10.43 -2.17
N VAL A 56 -5.26 10.83 -2.38
CA VAL A 56 -5.61 11.75 -3.45
C VAL A 56 -5.13 13.16 -3.06
N PRO A 57 -4.35 13.84 -3.92
CA PRO A 57 -3.81 15.18 -3.63
C PRO A 57 -4.88 16.26 -3.80
N ILE A 58 -5.88 16.28 -2.91
CA ILE A 58 -7.01 17.21 -2.97
C ILE A 58 -6.53 18.67 -2.86
N SER A 59 -5.47 18.93 -2.11
CA SER A 59 -4.94 20.29 -1.95
C SER A 59 -4.40 20.80 -3.27
N GLN A 60 -3.60 19.99 -3.97
CA GLN A 60 -3.13 20.30 -5.32
C GLN A 60 -4.28 20.47 -6.31
N MET A 61 -5.24 19.53 -6.35
CA MET A 61 -6.41 19.64 -7.24
C MET A 61 -7.19 20.93 -7.00
N SER A 62 -7.42 21.27 -5.72
CA SER A 62 -8.12 22.48 -5.32
C SER A 62 -7.34 23.74 -5.71
N ARG A 63 -6.01 23.72 -5.56
CA ARG A 63 -5.14 24.83 -6.01
C ARG A 63 -5.21 25.01 -7.52
N SER A 64 -5.17 23.93 -8.30
CA SER A 64 -5.30 24.01 -9.76
C SER A 64 -6.66 24.59 -10.18
N ILE A 65 -7.76 24.12 -9.57
CA ILE A 65 -9.10 24.67 -9.82
C ILE A 65 -9.17 26.16 -9.45
N GLU A 66 -8.56 26.56 -8.33
CA GLU A 66 -8.52 27.98 -7.93
C GLU A 66 -7.79 28.84 -8.97
N ILE A 67 -6.65 28.38 -9.48
CA ILE A 67 -5.89 29.08 -10.53
C ILE A 67 -6.73 29.21 -11.79
N GLU A 68 -7.31 28.10 -12.28
CA GLU A 68 -8.14 28.09 -13.49
C GLU A 68 -9.32 29.07 -13.38
N LEU A 69 -10.02 29.09 -12.24
CA LEU A 69 -11.14 30.00 -12.03
C LEU A 69 -10.71 31.47 -12.03
N ARG A 70 -9.57 31.80 -11.41
CA ARG A 70 -9.03 33.18 -11.40
C ARG A 70 -8.56 33.63 -12.77
N GLU A 71 -7.97 32.72 -13.55
CA GLU A 71 -7.60 32.97 -14.95
C GLU A 71 -8.84 33.26 -15.81
N PHE A 72 -9.92 32.48 -15.66
CA PHE A 72 -11.18 32.75 -16.36
C PHE A 72 -11.79 34.12 -16.02
N LEU A 73 -11.56 34.61 -14.80
CA LEU A 73 -11.98 35.94 -14.35
C LEU A 73 -11.03 37.07 -14.77
N GLY A 74 -9.88 36.75 -15.37
CA GLY A 74 -8.87 37.72 -15.80
C GLY A 74 -8.04 38.32 -14.66
N GLU A 75 -8.01 37.66 -13.49
CA GLU A 75 -7.16 38.07 -12.38
C GLU A 75 -5.68 37.83 -12.71
N LYS A 76 -4.81 38.77 -12.29
CA LYS A 76 -3.34 38.67 -12.50
C LYS A 76 -2.60 38.13 -11.28
N ASP A 77 -3.25 38.11 -10.13
CA ASP A 77 -2.69 37.61 -8.88
C ASP A 77 -3.11 36.16 -8.70
N LEU A 78 -2.39 35.26 -9.37
CA LEU A 78 -2.64 33.83 -9.32
C LEU A 78 -1.89 33.21 -8.13
N PRO A 79 -2.54 32.34 -7.34
CA PRO A 79 -1.87 31.63 -6.27
C PRO A 79 -0.82 30.67 -6.85
N ILE A 80 0.26 30.44 -6.08
CA ILE A 80 1.38 29.60 -6.51
C ILE A 80 0.94 28.13 -6.57
N GLU A 81 1.29 27.45 -7.66
CA GLU A 81 1.07 26.01 -7.80
C GLU A 81 1.76 25.21 -6.68
N LEU A 82 1.03 24.26 -6.11
CA LEU A 82 1.60 23.31 -5.16
C LEU A 82 2.51 22.33 -5.91
N ARG A 83 3.82 22.44 -5.68
CA ARG A 83 4.83 21.54 -6.26
C ARG A 83 4.96 20.28 -5.43
N ALA A 84 5.26 19.18 -6.11
CA ALA A 84 5.59 17.92 -5.44
C ALA A 84 6.79 18.11 -4.50
N GLN A 85 6.65 17.61 -3.28
CA GLN A 85 7.75 17.51 -2.32
C GLN A 85 8.18 16.05 -2.26
N ASN A 86 9.46 15.75 -2.48
CA ASN A 86 9.97 14.37 -2.50
C ASN A 86 9.23 13.44 -3.48
N ASN A 87 8.85 13.95 -4.66
CA ASN A 87 8.04 13.24 -5.67
C ASN A 87 6.61 12.88 -5.22
N ILE A 88 6.14 13.43 -4.10
CA ILE A 88 4.78 13.26 -3.59
C ILE A 88 4.04 14.58 -3.78
N VAL A 89 2.85 14.50 -4.35
CA VAL A 89 1.90 15.61 -4.43
C VAL A 89 0.84 15.43 -3.36
N MET A 90 0.47 16.54 -2.71
CA MET A 90 -0.33 16.58 -1.49
C MET A 90 -1.58 17.45 -1.72
#